data_AF-A0AAN0LDC8-F1
#
_entry.id   AF-A0AAN0LDC8-F1
#
_cell.length_a   1.000
_cell.length_b   1.000
_cell.length_c   1.000
_cell.angle_alpha   90.00
_cell.angle_beta   90.00
_cell.angle_gamma   90.00
#
_symmetry.space_group_name_H-M   'P 1'
#
loop_
_entity.id
_entity.type
_entity.pdbx_description
1 polymer ?
#
loop_
_entity_poly.entity_id
_entity_poly.type
_entity_poly.pdbx_seq_one_letter_code
_entity_poly.pdbx_strand_id
1 'polypeptide(L)'
;MQERHTPTEGEGASLSRRNFITIAAASTAATLPAVALAEASGKTSRLPQSLDAQFDACVAQLREILAKMHPYISVMHDTYFSTRRDGSFNFLIQGDVEFQPFQGDGIYLVSIEGHPYEYLVREQRVVSYEGRDLGFSHYYGRARCDDGGWDDYERYLSPKFIRKLGEVPA
;
A
#
# COMPACT_ATOMS: atom_id res chain seq x y z
N MET A 1 45.96 1.24 26.44
CA MET A 1 45.52 2.24 27.43
C MET A 1 44.01 2.07 27.60
N GLN A 2 43.60 1.63 28.80
CA GLN A 2 42.22 1.63 29.26
C GLN A 2 41.95 2.97 29.95
N GLU A 3 40.82 3.62 29.65
CA GLU A 3 40.22 4.60 30.57
C GLU A 3 38.75 4.28 30.84
N ARG A 4 38.29 4.75 31.99
CA ARG A 4 37.30 4.15 32.91
C ARG A 4 35.86 4.60 32.67
N HIS A 5 34.93 3.74 33.10
CA HIS A 5 33.52 4.05 33.42
C HIS A 5 33.36 4.93 34.67
N THR A 6 32.29 5.73 34.75
CA THR A 6 31.18 5.64 35.74
C THR A 6 30.15 6.79 35.58
N PRO A 7 28.91 6.67 36.12
CA PRO A 7 27.65 7.15 35.53
C PRO A 7 27.01 8.34 36.28
N THR A 8 25.93 8.90 35.73
CA THR A 8 24.98 9.72 36.52
C THR A 8 23.53 9.42 36.13
N GLU A 9 22.74 9.10 37.16
CA GLU A 9 21.31 8.78 37.18
C GLU A 9 20.40 10.02 37.21
N GLY A 10 19.11 9.78 36.91
CA GLY A 10 17.95 10.54 37.40
C GLY A 10 17.31 11.49 36.39
N GLU A 11 15.99 11.62 36.23
CA GLU A 11 14.85 11.02 36.91
C GLU A 11 13.56 11.49 36.17
N GLY A 12 12.57 10.61 35.95
CA GLY A 12 11.14 11.00 36.00
C GLY A 12 10.25 10.87 34.75
N ALA A 13 9.13 10.15 34.97
CA ALA A 13 7.90 9.93 34.17
C ALA A 13 8.02 8.96 32.97
N SER A 14 7.80 7.64 33.09
CA SER A 14 6.66 6.85 33.63
C SER A 14 5.28 7.25 33.12
N LEU A 15 4.79 6.53 32.10
CA LEU A 15 3.39 6.08 31.88
C LEU A 15 3.44 5.01 30.75
N SER A 16 3.55 3.71 31.05
CA SER A 16 2.49 2.77 31.48
C SER A 16 1.56 2.28 30.36
N ARG A 17 1.80 1.00 30.00
CA ARG A 17 0.86 -0.06 29.56
C ARG A 17 0.28 -0.03 28.14
N ARG A 18 0.94 -0.75 27.23
CA ARG A 18 0.23 -1.66 26.31
C ARG A 18 0.66 -3.09 26.64
N ASN A 19 -0.18 -3.78 27.39
CA ASN A 19 -0.05 -5.21 27.63
C ASN A 19 -0.24 -5.93 26.30
N PHE A 20 0.80 -6.62 25.87
CA PHE A 20 0.74 -7.65 24.85
C PHE A 20 -0.17 -8.77 25.39
N ILE A 21 -1.31 -8.99 24.72
CA ILE A 21 -2.14 -10.16 25.02
C ILE A 21 -1.32 -11.38 24.61
N THR A 22 -0.77 -12.03 25.63
CA THR A 22 -0.07 -13.30 25.54
C THR A 22 -1.13 -14.37 25.29
N ILE A 23 -1.20 -14.90 24.08
CA ILE A 23 -2.05 -16.05 23.77
C ILE A 23 -1.33 -17.28 24.32
N ALA A 24 -1.63 -17.63 25.58
CA ALA A 24 -1.22 -18.90 26.15
C ALA A 24 -2.08 -20.00 25.52
N ALA A 25 -1.45 -20.83 24.69
CA ALA A 25 -2.02 -22.08 24.22
C ALA A 25 -2.19 -23.05 25.40
N ALA A 26 -3.43 -23.38 25.72
CA ALA A 26 -3.76 -24.54 26.56
C ALA A 26 -4.87 -25.33 25.85
N SER A 27 -4.49 -26.50 25.34
CA SER A 27 -5.42 -27.50 24.85
C SER A 27 -6.20 -28.08 26.03
N THR A 28 -7.51 -27.81 26.11
CA THR A 28 -8.49 -28.74 26.68
C THR A 28 -9.88 -28.40 26.15
N ALA A 29 -10.62 -29.46 25.83
CA ALA A 29 -11.85 -29.47 25.06
C ALA A 29 -13.08 -28.81 25.74
N ALA A 30 -14.00 -28.38 24.88
CA ALA A 30 -15.45 -28.30 25.06
C ALA A 30 -16.01 -27.45 26.21
N THR A 31 -16.51 -26.25 25.89
CA THR A 31 -17.92 -25.83 26.05
C THR A 31 -18.04 -24.35 25.66
N LEU A 32 -18.88 -24.06 24.66
CA LEU A 32 -19.24 -22.70 24.25
C LEU A 32 -20.02 -22.03 25.39
N PRO A 33 -19.73 -20.78 25.80
CA PRO A 33 -20.63 -20.03 26.66
C PRO A 33 -21.80 -19.53 25.82
N ALA A 34 -22.85 -20.34 25.76
CA ALA A 34 -24.20 -19.84 25.55
C ALA A 34 -24.63 -19.07 26.82
N VAL A 35 -25.26 -17.91 26.61
CA VAL A 35 -26.01 -17.12 27.61
C VAL A 35 -25.18 -16.30 28.61
N ALA A 36 -24.85 -15.06 28.22
CA ALA A 36 -24.86 -13.91 29.14
C ALA A 36 -24.74 -12.58 28.36
N LEU A 37 -25.79 -12.20 27.63
CA LEU A 37 -26.03 -10.78 27.32
C LEU A 37 -27.53 -10.53 27.17
N ALA A 38 -28.26 -10.75 28.26
CA ALA A 38 -29.54 -10.10 28.49
C ALA A 38 -29.29 -8.94 29.46
N GLU A 39 -29.93 -7.80 29.20
CA GLU A 39 -29.92 -6.55 29.97
C GLU A 39 -28.90 -5.46 29.55
N ALA A 40 -29.08 -4.99 28.32
CA ALA A 40 -29.07 -3.55 28.05
C ALA A 40 -30.24 -3.23 27.11
N SER A 41 -31.45 -3.18 27.69
CA SER A 41 -32.69 -2.77 27.03
C SER A 41 -32.68 -1.25 26.81
N GLY A 42 -31.87 -0.81 25.86
CA GLY A 42 -32.06 0.46 25.16
C GLY A 42 -32.65 0.13 23.80
N LYS A 43 -33.93 0.48 23.59
CA LYS A 43 -34.66 0.29 22.32
C LYS A 43 -33.86 0.85 21.14
N THR A 44 -33.06 0.00 20.49
CA THR A 44 -32.75 0.15 19.08
C THR A 44 -33.22 -1.12 18.42
N SER A 45 -34.39 -1.04 17.81
CA SER A 45 -34.90 -2.00 16.83
C SER A 45 -33.96 -1.96 15.62
N ARG A 46 -32.77 -2.51 15.77
CA ARG A 46 -31.85 -2.72 14.67
C ARG A 46 -31.74 -4.22 14.52
N LEU A 47 -32.51 -4.75 13.57
CA LEU A 47 -32.23 -6.05 12.98
C LEU A 47 -30.72 -6.16 12.75
N PRO A 48 -30.09 -7.32 13.02
CA PRO A 48 -28.68 -7.52 12.69
C PRO A 48 -28.45 -7.07 11.25
N GLN A 49 -27.51 -6.16 11.03
CA GLN A 49 -27.18 -5.70 9.69
C GLN A 49 -26.76 -6.90 8.84
N SER A 50 -27.10 -6.89 7.55
CA SER A 50 -26.57 -7.89 6.62
C SER A 50 -25.03 -7.86 6.64
N LEU A 51 -24.41 -9.00 6.35
CA LEU A 51 -22.94 -9.06 6.27
C LEU A 51 -22.39 -8.09 5.22
N ASP A 52 -23.11 -7.90 4.12
CA ASP A 52 -22.75 -6.91 3.09
C ASP A 52 -22.75 -5.48 3.65
N ALA A 53 -23.77 -5.09 4.41
CA ALA A 53 -23.83 -3.75 5.00
C ALA A 53 -22.74 -3.53 6.07
N GLN A 54 -22.39 -4.57 6.81
CA GLN A 54 -21.27 -4.52 7.76
C GLN A 54 -19.92 -4.42 7.04
N PHE A 55 -19.76 -5.15 5.93
CA PHE A 55 -18.57 -5.10 5.10
C PHE A 55 -18.39 -3.71 4.49
N ASP A 56 -19.43 -3.13 3.89
CA ASP A 56 -19.39 -1.78 3.31
C ASP A 56 -19.02 -0.72 4.35
N ALA A 57 -19.60 -0.81 5.56
CA ALA A 57 -19.25 0.09 6.66
C ALA A 57 -17.78 -0.05 7.08
N CYS A 58 -17.27 -1.29 7.12
CA CYS A 58 -15.87 -1.56 7.42
C CYS A 58 -14.93 -1.00 6.32
N VAL A 59 -15.27 -1.21 5.04
CA VAL A 59 -14.54 -0.67 3.89
C VAL A 59 -14.47 0.85 3.96
N ALA A 60 -15.60 1.52 4.26
CA ALA A 60 -15.63 2.97 4.40
C ALA A 60 -14.69 3.46 5.51
N GLN A 61 -14.70 2.81 6.69
CA GLN A 61 -13.79 3.14 7.78
C GLN A 61 -12.32 2.92 7.40
N LEU A 62 -12.00 1.81 6.72
CA LEU A 62 -10.64 1.53 6.25
C LEU A 62 -10.16 2.60 5.26
N ARG A 63 -11.01 3.03 4.31
CA ARG A 63 -10.70 4.09 3.36
C ARG A 63 -10.40 5.41 4.08
N GLU A 64 -11.18 5.78 5.08
CA GLU A 64 -10.94 6.98 5.88
C GLU A 64 -9.60 6.92 6.64
N ILE A 65 -9.30 5.76 7.23
CA ILE A 65 -8.02 5.56 7.93
C ILE A 65 -6.85 5.69 6.95
N LEU A 66 -6.93 5.03 5.80
CA LEU A 66 -5.89 5.09 4.77
C LEU A 66 -5.71 6.50 4.22
N ALA A 67 -6.79 7.24 3.98
CA ALA A 67 -6.72 8.64 3.55
C ALA A 67 -6.02 9.53 4.59
N LYS A 68 -6.26 9.29 5.90
CA LYS A 68 -5.58 10.02 6.98
C LYS A 68 -4.11 9.64 7.12
N MET A 69 -3.77 8.36 6.92
CA MET A 69 -2.39 7.86 7.00
C MET A 69 -1.53 8.30 5.81
N HIS A 70 -2.14 8.53 4.65
CA HIS A 70 -1.46 8.84 3.41
C HIS A 70 -1.96 10.17 2.82
N PRO A 71 -1.54 11.31 3.39
CA PRO A 71 -2.08 12.63 3.05
C PRO A 71 -1.77 13.10 1.62
N TYR A 72 -0.87 12.42 0.91
CA TYR A 72 -0.49 12.73 -0.46
C TYR A 72 -1.26 11.92 -1.52
N ILE A 73 -2.17 11.03 -1.10
CA ILE A 73 -3.07 10.36 -2.04
C ILE A 73 -3.94 11.44 -2.71
N SER A 74 -3.94 11.46 -4.03
CA SER A 74 -4.79 12.36 -4.82
C SER A 74 -6.08 11.67 -5.24
N VAL A 75 -6.01 10.36 -5.51
CA VAL A 75 -7.14 9.57 -5.99
C VAL A 75 -7.26 8.30 -5.15
N MET A 76 -8.41 8.12 -4.51
CA MET A 76 -8.79 6.86 -3.89
C MET A 76 -9.77 6.15 -4.83
N HIS A 77 -9.29 5.11 -5.52
CA HIS A 77 -10.10 4.35 -6.48
C HIS A 77 -11.29 3.68 -5.81
N ASP A 78 -12.32 3.35 -6.58
CA ASP A 78 -13.43 2.56 -6.06
C ASP A 78 -12.93 1.20 -5.57
N THR A 79 -13.50 0.74 -4.46
CA THR A 79 -13.14 -0.54 -3.88
C THR A 79 -13.50 -1.65 -4.86
N TYR A 80 -12.55 -2.53 -5.16
CA TYR A 80 -12.80 -3.72 -5.95
C TYR A 80 -13.01 -4.90 -5.02
N PHE A 81 -14.17 -5.53 -5.13
CA PHE A 81 -14.48 -6.78 -4.43
C PHE A 81 -15.11 -7.76 -5.41
N SER A 82 -14.54 -8.96 -5.51
CA SER A 82 -15.11 -10.04 -6.32
C SER A 82 -15.02 -11.37 -5.59
N THR A 83 -16.07 -12.17 -5.74
CA THR A 83 -16.14 -13.54 -5.23
C THR A 83 -16.14 -14.51 -6.41
N ARG A 84 -15.51 -15.66 -6.24
CA ARG A 84 -15.42 -16.72 -7.25
C ARG A 84 -16.25 -17.93 -6.84
N ARG A 85 -16.61 -18.76 -7.82
CA ARG A 85 -17.46 -19.94 -7.60
C ARG A 85 -16.84 -20.99 -6.67
N ASP A 86 -15.52 -21.01 -6.55
CA ASP A 86 -14.76 -21.88 -5.66
C ASP A 86 -14.73 -21.37 -4.20
N GLY A 87 -15.39 -20.24 -3.91
CA GLY A 87 -15.41 -19.61 -2.59
C GLY A 87 -14.22 -18.69 -2.32
N SER A 88 -13.26 -18.57 -3.25
CA SER A 88 -12.19 -17.57 -3.13
C SER A 88 -12.73 -16.16 -3.41
N PHE A 89 -12.05 -15.15 -2.88
CA PHE A 89 -12.40 -13.75 -3.10
C PHE A 89 -11.15 -12.91 -3.40
N ASN A 90 -11.35 -11.79 -4.07
CA ASN A 90 -10.34 -10.76 -4.27
C ASN A 90 -10.91 -9.44 -3.73
N PHE A 91 -10.10 -8.73 -2.94
CA PHE A 91 -10.44 -7.47 -2.34
C PHE A 91 -9.27 -6.50 -2.49
N LEU A 92 -9.53 -5.32 -3.06
CA LEU A 92 -8.54 -4.28 -3.27
C LEU A 92 -9.12 -2.91 -2.92
N ILE A 93 -8.41 -2.20 -2.03
CA ILE A 93 -8.51 -0.75 -1.87
C ILE A 93 -7.21 -0.17 -2.41
N GLN A 94 -7.31 0.74 -3.38
CA GLN A 94 -6.15 1.36 -3.99
C GLN A 94 -6.24 2.88 -3.89
N GLY A 95 -5.17 3.49 -3.39
CA GLY A 95 -4.95 4.93 -3.45
C GLY A 95 -3.72 5.22 -4.29
N ASP A 96 -3.82 6.18 -5.20
CA ASP A 96 -2.72 6.66 -6.03
C ASP A 96 -2.38 8.11 -5.66
N VAL A 97 -1.10 8.45 -5.81
CA VAL A 97 -0.63 9.84 -5.77
C VAL A 97 -0.90 10.52 -7.11
N GLU A 98 -0.83 11.85 -7.16
CA GLU A 98 -0.89 12.57 -8.43
C GLU A 98 0.37 12.27 -9.24
N PHE A 99 0.18 11.62 -10.39
CA PHE A 99 1.27 11.34 -11.31
C PHE A 99 1.48 12.53 -12.23
N GLN A 100 2.75 12.86 -12.44
CA GLN A 100 3.16 13.92 -13.35
C GLN A 100 3.11 13.44 -14.81
N PRO A 101 2.85 14.34 -15.77
CA PRO A 101 3.05 14.00 -17.17
C PRO A 101 4.52 13.71 -17.44
N PHE A 102 4.79 12.97 -18.51
CA PHE A 102 6.15 12.78 -19.00
C PHE A 102 6.75 14.14 -19.42
N GLN A 103 8.02 14.37 -19.08
CA GLN A 103 8.72 15.66 -19.28
C GLN A 103 9.96 15.48 -20.17
N GLY A 104 9.96 14.47 -21.04
CA GLY A 104 11.10 14.09 -21.87
C GLY A 104 12.02 13.08 -21.19
N ASP A 105 12.97 12.56 -21.97
CA ASP A 105 13.87 11.50 -21.51
C ASP A 105 14.63 11.88 -20.23
N GLY A 106 14.88 10.89 -19.36
CA GLY A 106 15.62 11.12 -18.12
C GLY A 106 15.41 10.06 -17.06
N ILE A 107 15.90 10.33 -15.85
CA ILE A 107 15.71 9.47 -14.69
C ILE A 107 14.47 9.93 -13.95
N TYR A 108 13.56 9.01 -13.65
CA TYR A 108 12.30 9.29 -12.96
C TYR A 108 12.14 8.41 -11.74
N LEU A 109 11.39 8.91 -10.77
CA LEU A 109 10.76 8.09 -9.74
C LEU A 109 9.40 7.64 -10.25
N VAL A 110 9.21 6.34 -10.44
CA VAL A 110 8.01 5.73 -11.02
C VAL A 110 7.35 4.81 -10.00
N SER A 111 6.02 4.82 -9.92
CA SER A 111 5.28 3.87 -9.10
C SER A 111 5.00 2.58 -9.87
N ILE A 112 5.59 1.47 -9.44
CA ILE A 112 5.37 0.12 -9.99
C ILE A 112 4.77 -0.73 -8.89
N GLU A 113 3.58 -1.27 -9.14
CA GLU A 113 2.86 -2.11 -8.15
C GLU A 113 2.70 -1.42 -6.78
N GLY A 114 2.60 -0.09 -6.77
CA GLY A 114 2.47 0.72 -5.54
C GLY A 114 3.79 1.07 -4.86
N HIS A 115 4.93 0.66 -5.43
CA HIS A 115 6.26 0.93 -4.89
C HIS A 115 7.02 1.92 -5.79
N PRO A 116 7.68 2.94 -5.20
CA PRO A 116 8.48 3.89 -5.96
C PRO A 116 9.84 3.28 -6.33
N TYR A 117 10.22 3.39 -7.60
CA TYR A 117 11.52 2.93 -8.12
C TYR A 117 12.15 3.98 -9.03
N GLU A 118 13.49 4.01 -9.06
CA GLU A 118 14.25 4.83 -9.99
C GLU A 118 14.46 4.11 -11.32
N TYR A 119 13.98 4.72 -12.41
CA TYR A 119 14.11 4.18 -13.75
C TYR A 119 14.64 5.22 -14.73
N LEU A 120 15.46 4.75 -15.67
CA LEU A 120 15.77 5.51 -16.87
C LEU A 120 14.63 5.38 -17.87
N VAL A 121 14.02 6.51 -18.22
CA VAL A 121 12.82 6.63 -19.06
C VAL A 121 13.20 7.23 -20.40
N ARG A 122 12.73 6.63 -21.48
CA ARG A 122 12.85 7.19 -22.81
C ARG A 122 11.53 7.09 -23.57
N GLU A 123 11.24 8.10 -24.37
CA GLU A 123 10.15 8.03 -25.34
C GLU A 123 10.58 7.18 -26.52
N GLN A 124 9.80 6.14 -26.83
CA GLN A 124 10.04 5.32 -28.00
C GLN A 124 8.82 5.33 -28.91
N ARG A 125 9.07 5.58 -30.19
CA ARG A 125 8.04 5.52 -31.23
C ARG A 125 7.54 4.08 -31.36
N VAL A 126 6.23 3.90 -31.29
CA VAL A 126 5.57 2.61 -31.50
C VAL A 126 5.07 2.56 -32.93
N VAL A 127 5.46 1.52 -33.64
CA VAL A 127 4.97 1.24 -34.99
C VAL A 127 4.27 -0.11 -35.01
N SER A 128 3.24 -0.23 -35.85
CA SER A 128 2.63 -1.52 -36.15
C SER A 128 3.61 -2.41 -36.92
N TYR A 129 3.30 -3.70 -37.03
CA TYR A 129 4.09 -4.64 -37.86
C TYR A 129 4.18 -4.20 -39.33
N GLU A 130 3.18 -3.44 -39.81
CA GLU A 130 3.13 -2.86 -41.15
C GLU A 130 3.84 -1.50 -41.25
N GLY A 131 4.53 -1.06 -40.18
CA GLY A 131 5.25 0.20 -40.12
C GLY A 131 4.36 1.44 -39.92
N ARG A 132 3.07 1.27 -39.58
CA ARG A 132 2.18 2.40 -39.29
C ARG A 132 2.50 2.98 -37.93
N ASP A 133 2.59 4.30 -37.84
CA ASP A 133 2.80 4.99 -36.57
C ASP A 133 1.57 4.79 -35.66
N LEU A 134 1.81 4.26 -34.46
CA LEU A 134 0.81 4.06 -33.42
C LEU A 134 0.97 5.07 -32.27
N GLY A 135 1.87 6.06 -32.44
CA GLY A 135 2.21 7.06 -31.45
C GLY A 135 3.46 6.68 -30.67
N PHE A 136 3.49 7.08 -29.40
CA PHE A 136 4.63 6.87 -28.53
C PHE A 136 4.22 6.02 -27.34
N SER A 137 5.15 5.19 -26.88
CA SER A 137 5.03 4.48 -25.62
C SER A 137 6.28 4.76 -24.80
N HIS A 138 6.08 4.82 -23.49
CA HIS A 138 7.16 5.02 -22.53
C HIS A 138 7.72 3.63 -22.21
N TYR A 139 8.84 3.29 -22.84
CA TYR A 139 9.62 2.10 -22.53
C TYR A 139 10.80 2.51 -21.65
N TYR A 140 11.17 1.63 -20.73
CA TYR A 140 12.25 1.89 -19.78
C TYR A 140 13.24 0.76 -19.90
N GLY A 141 14.46 1.12 -20.28
CA GLY A 141 15.54 0.18 -20.53
C GLY A 141 16.18 -0.36 -19.27
N ARG A 142 16.18 0.41 -18.17
CA ARG A 142 17.00 0.06 -17.00
C ARG A 142 16.46 0.48 -15.64
N ALA A 143 16.38 -0.48 -14.73
CA ALA A 143 16.18 -0.25 -13.29
C ALA A 143 17.54 0.05 -12.64
N ARG A 144 17.58 0.97 -11.68
CA ARG A 144 18.80 1.20 -10.90
C ARG A 144 18.95 0.11 -9.84
N CYS A 145 20.10 -0.56 -9.83
CA CYS A 145 20.43 -1.58 -8.83
C CYS A 145 20.95 -0.94 -7.53
N ASP A 146 20.91 -1.68 -6.42
CA ASP A 146 21.41 -1.23 -5.11
C ASP A 146 22.91 -0.90 -5.12
N ASP A 147 23.67 -1.50 -6.05
CA ASP A 147 25.10 -1.24 -6.26
C ASP A 147 25.37 0.05 -7.07
N GLY A 148 24.31 0.77 -7.46
CA GLY A 148 24.37 1.98 -8.28
C GLY A 148 24.49 1.72 -9.79
N GLY A 149 24.55 0.46 -10.21
CA GLY A 149 24.50 0.04 -11.61
C GLY A 149 23.11 0.13 -12.22
N TRP A 150 23.02 -0.22 -13.50
CA TRP A 150 21.78 -0.24 -14.27
C TRP A 150 21.56 -1.65 -14.83
N ASP A 151 20.42 -2.27 -14.50
CA ASP A 151 20.02 -3.58 -15.06
C ASP A 151 19.39 -3.39 -16.45
N ASP A 152 19.67 -4.26 -17.42
CA ASP A 152 19.22 -4.16 -18.82
C ASP A 152 17.80 -4.71 -19.07
N TYR A 153 16.96 -4.77 -18.04
CA TYR A 153 15.63 -5.35 -18.15
C TYR A 153 14.59 -4.34 -18.67
N GLU A 154 14.24 -4.45 -19.96
CA GLU A 154 13.19 -3.64 -20.59
C GLU A 154 11.77 -4.09 -20.16
N ARG A 155 10.96 -3.16 -19.62
CA ARG A 155 9.53 -3.37 -19.35
C ARG A 155 8.67 -2.23 -19.89
N TYR A 156 7.46 -2.59 -20.32
CA TYR A 156 6.37 -1.64 -20.48
C TYR A 156 5.93 -1.15 -19.09
N LEU A 157 5.80 0.16 -18.94
CA LEU A 157 5.30 0.78 -17.72
C LEU A 157 4.12 1.68 -18.03
N SER A 158 3.10 1.56 -17.17
CA SER A 158 2.00 2.53 -17.12
C SER A 158 2.57 3.92 -16.76
N PRO A 159 1.99 5.03 -17.29
CA PRO A 159 2.46 6.39 -17.03
C PRO A 159 2.20 6.84 -15.57
N LYS A 160 2.88 6.20 -14.62
CA LYS A 160 2.78 6.45 -13.18
C LYS A 160 4.02 7.19 -12.66
N PHE A 161 4.38 8.27 -13.34
CA PHE A 161 5.53 9.10 -12.99
C PHE A 161 5.23 9.89 -11.72
N ILE A 162 6.00 9.68 -10.65
CA ILE A 162 5.87 10.49 -9.45
C ILE A 162 6.57 11.84 -9.68
N ARG A 163 7.79 11.82 -10.24
CA ARG A 163 8.56 13.03 -10.62
C ARG A 163 9.80 12.68 -11.46
N LYS A 164 10.31 13.65 -12.23
CA LYS A 164 11.65 13.58 -12.83
C LYS A 164 12.71 13.85 -11.77
N LEU A 165 13.78 13.04 -11.76
CA LEU A 165 14.91 13.15 -10.84
C LEU A 165 16.16 13.73 -11.51
N GLY A 166 16.33 13.49 -12.82
CA GLY A 166 17.49 13.97 -13.57
C GLY A 166 17.43 13.67 -15.05
N GLU A 167 18.47 14.09 -15.77
CA GLU A 167 18.63 13.85 -17.20
C GLU A 167 19.26 12.49 -17.50
N VAL A 168 19.22 12.07 -18.75
CA VAL A 168 19.88 10.84 -19.22
C VAL A 168 21.41 10.97 -19.00
N PRO A 169 22.07 10.00 -18.36
CA PRO A 169 23.53 9.99 -18.27
C PRO A 169 24.15 9.99 -19.67
N ALA A 170 25.16 10.86 -19.87
CA ALA A 170 25.92 10.95 -21.11
C ALA A 170 26.74 9.68 -21.40
#